data_AF-A0A6J0WTE5-F1
#
_entry.id   AF-A0A6J0WTE5-F1
#
_cell.length_a   1.000
_cell.length_b   1.000
_cell.length_c   1.000
_cell.angle_alpha   90.00
_cell.angle_beta   90.00
_cell.angle_gamma   90.00
#
_symmetry.space_group_name_H-M   'P 1'
#
loop_
_entity.id
_entity.type
_entity.pdbx_description
1 polymer ?
#
loop_
_entity_poly.entity_id
_entity_poly.type
_entity_poly.pdbx_seq_one_letter_code
_entity_poly.pdbx_strand_id
1 'polypeptide(L)'
;MQRWKAAALASVLCSSVLSIWMCREGLLLGHRLGPALAPLRRPPRTLDARIARLAQYRALLQGAPDAVELRELTPWAGRSPGPRRRAGPRRRRARARSGTRPCGLRELEVRVSELGLGYASEETVLFRYCAGACEAAARVYDLGLRRLRQRRRVRRERVRAQPCCRPTAYEDEVSFLDTHSRYHTVHELSARECACV
;
A
#
# COMPACT_ATOMS: atom_id res chain seq x y z
N MET A 1 -24.23 -47.85 28.32
CA MET A 1 -23.78 -46.43 28.27
C MET A 1 -22.26 -46.23 28.45
N GLN A 2 -21.41 -47.22 28.12
CA GLN A 2 -19.95 -47.15 28.36
C GLN A 2 -19.11 -47.09 27.06
N ARG A 3 -19.66 -47.53 25.93
CA ARG A 3 -18.92 -47.66 24.65
C ARG A 3 -18.56 -46.30 24.01
N TRP A 4 -19.33 -45.26 24.28
CA TRP A 4 -19.18 -43.91 23.70
C TRP A 4 -18.14 -43.08 24.48
N LYS A 5 -17.98 -43.36 25.78
CA LYS A 5 -16.90 -42.77 26.60
C LYS A 5 -15.53 -43.29 26.14
N ALA A 6 -15.43 -44.58 25.81
CA ALA A 6 -14.22 -45.17 25.25
C ALA A 6 -13.88 -44.59 23.87
N ALA A 7 -14.88 -44.38 23.01
CA ALA A 7 -14.69 -43.75 21.70
C ALA A 7 -14.24 -42.28 21.80
N ALA A 8 -14.80 -41.52 22.74
CA ALA A 8 -14.39 -40.14 22.99
C ALA A 8 -12.93 -40.07 23.47
N LEU A 9 -12.54 -40.92 24.43
CA LEU A 9 -11.16 -40.98 24.91
C LEU A 9 -10.18 -41.41 23.81
N ALA A 10 -10.55 -42.38 22.97
CA ALA A 10 -9.75 -42.80 21.83
C ALA A 10 -9.57 -41.67 20.79
N SER A 11 -10.61 -40.88 20.53
CA SER A 11 -10.53 -39.76 19.58
C SER A 11 -9.61 -38.63 20.07
N VAL A 12 -9.63 -38.34 21.37
CA VAL A 12 -8.77 -37.31 22.00
C VAL A 12 -7.31 -37.77 22.02
N LEU A 13 -7.07 -39.06 22.33
CA LEU A 13 -5.72 -39.65 22.29
C LEU A 13 -5.18 -39.70 20.85
N CYS A 14 -6.02 -40.02 19.87
CA CYS A 14 -5.60 -40.06 18.47
C CYS A 14 -5.26 -38.66 17.94
N SER A 15 -6.07 -37.66 18.30
CA SER A 15 -5.85 -36.25 17.89
C SER A 15 -4.58 -35.65 18.50
N SER A 16 -4.28 -36.01 19.76
CA SER A 16 -3.05 -35.56 20.43
C SER A 16 -1.80 -36.24 19.88
N VAL A 17 -1.85 -37.54 19.57
CA VAL A 17 -0.73 -38.25 18.91
C VAL A 17 -0.48 -37.71 17.50
N LEU A 18 -1.53 -37.44 16.72
CA LEU A 18 -1.39 -36.83 15.38
C LEU A 18 -0.79 -35.42 15.44
N SER A 19 -1.16 -34.63 16.44
CA SER A 19 -0.59 -33.29 16.65
C SER A 19 0.90 -33.36 17.01
N ILE A 20 1.30 -34.31 17.87
CA ILE A 20 2.71 -34.53 18.23
C ILE A 20 3.50 -35.04 17.02
N TRP A 21 2.91 -35.92 16.22
CA TRP A 21 3.55 -36.47 15.01
C TRP A 21 3.74 -35.39 13.94
N MET A 22 2.74 -34.54 13.70
CA MET A 22 2.85 -33.40 12.78
C MET A 22 3.83 -32.33 13.28
N CYS A 23 3.88 -32.06 14.59
CA CYS A 23 4.91 -31.19 15.18
C CYS A 23 6.32 -31.78 15.02
N ARG A 24 6.47 -33.11 15.15
CA ARG A 24 7.76 -33.79 14.96
C ARG A 24 8.19 -33.80 13.49
N GLU A 25 7.28 -34.02 12.56
CA GLU A 25 7.54 -33.91 11.11
C GLU A 25 7.90 -32.46 10.70
N GLY A 26 7.21 -31.45 11.23
CA GLY A 26 7.53 -30.03 11.00
C GLY A 26 8.92 -29.65 11.53
N LEU A 27 9.33 -30.21 12.67
CA LEU A 27 10.68 -30.07 13.22
C LEU A 27 11.73 -30.82 12.37
N LEU A 28 11.40 -31.98 11.81
CA LEU A 28 12.28 -32.75 10.93
C LEU A 28 12.45 -32.08 9.54
N LEU A 29 11.41 -31.42 9.01
CA LEU A 29 11.52 -30.60 7.80
C LEU A 29 12.33 -29.31 8.04
N GLY A 30 12.25 -28.74 9.24
CA GLY A 30 13.07 -27.60 9.66
C GLY A 30 14.56 -27.95 9.81
N HIS A 31 14.90 -29.19 10.17
CA HIS A 31 16.28 -29.64 10.37
C HIS A 31 16.99 -30.20 9.12
N ARG A 32 16.32 -30.30 7.95
CA ARG A 32 16.93 -30.72 6.68
C ARG A 32 17.25 -29.58 5.70
N LEU A 33 17.07 -28.32 6.09
CA LEU A 33 17.68 -27.15 5.44
C LEU A 33 18.79 -26.57 6.32
N GLY A 34 19.88 -27.34 6.45
CA GLY A 34 21.26 -26.86 6.58
C GLY A 34 21.68 -26.10 7.85
N PRO A 35 22.58 -26.68 8.67
CA PRO A 35 23.48 -25.91 9.52
C PRO A 35 24.77 -25.59 8.75
N ALA A 36 25.03 -24.30 8.49
CA ALA A 36 26.39 -23.74 8.36
C ALA A 36 26.31 -22.22 8.11
N LEU A 37 26.05 -21.44 9.16
CA LEU A 37 26.56 -20.08 9.23
C LEU A 37 27.31 -19.93 10.55
N ALA A 38 28.63 -19.98 10.43
CA ALA A 38 29.57 -19.61 11.47
C ALA A 38 29.14 -18.29 12.14
N PRO A 39 29.36 -18.12 13.46
CA PRO A 39 29.11 -16.86 14.11
C PRO A 39 30.16 -15.86 13.64
N LEU A 40 29.83 -15.08 12.61
CA LEU A 40 30.44 -13.77 12.43
C LEU A 40 30.01 -12.93 13.64
N ARG A 41 30.84 -12.98 14.69
CA ARG A 41 30.94 -11.90 15.67
C ARG A 41 30.92 -10.59 14.88
N ARG A 42 29.81 -9.87 14.92
CA ARG A 42 29.80 -8.44 14.61
C ARG A 42 30.77 -7.80 15.60
N PRO A 43 31.87 -7.17 15.16
CA PRO A 43 32.50 -6.20 16.05
C PRO A 43 31.47 -5.09 16.29
N PRO A 44 31.33 -4.56 17.51
CA PRO A 44 30.54 -3.36 17.71
C PRO A 44 31.14 -2.28 16.81
N ARG A 45 30.38 -1.83 15.82
CA ARG A 45 30.72 -0.62 15.09
C ARG A 45 30.59 0.50 16.10
N THR A 46 31.74 0.92 16.62
CA THR A 46 31.89 1.93 17.65
C THR A 46 31.18 3.21 17.20
N LEU A 47 29.97 3.39 17.72
CA LEU A 47 29.30 4.68 17.81
C LEU A 47 30.28 5.73 18.38
N ASP A 48 31.19 5.26 19.25
CA ASP A 48 32.24 6.02 19.92
C ASP A 48 33.26 6.66 18.97
N ALA A 49 33.60 6.06 17.82
CA ALA A 49 34.57 6.67 16.90
C ALA A 49 33.99 7.87 16.13
N ARG A 50 32.68 7.83 15.82
CA ARG A 50 31.97 8.97 15.23
C ARG A 50 31.68 10.07 16.25
N ILE A 51 31.33 9.69 17.48
CA ILE A 51 31.13 10.62 18.59
C ILE A 51 32.45 11.30 18.96
N ALA A 52 33.56 10.56 19.01
CA ALA A 52 34.90 11.11 19.26
C ALA A 52 35.35 12.07 18.14
N ARG A 53 35.07 11.76 16.86
CA ARG A 53 35.30 12.71 15.76
C ARG A 53 34.47 13.98 15.90
N LEU A 54 33.18 13.87 16.25
CA LEU A 54 32.32 15.04 16.46
C LEU A 54 32.77 15.89 17.66
N ALA A 55 33.31 15.27 18.71
CA ALA A 55 33.91 15.98 19.83
C ALA A 55 35.21 16.70 19.44
N GLN A 56 36.07 16.07 18.63
CA GLN A 56 37.27 16.70 18.05
C GLN A 56 36.93 17.92 17.16
N TYR A 57 35.88 17.83 16.34
CA TYR A 57 35.41 18.96 15.54
C TYR A 57 34.80 20.09 16.40
N ARG A 58 34.12 19.78 17.51
CA ARG A 58 33.61 20.80 18.45
C ARG A 58 34.72 21.51 19.22
N ALA A 59 35.78 20.80 19.62
CA ALA A 59 36.93 21.41 20.29
C ALA A 59 37.69 22.38 19.36
N LEU A 60 37.78 22.06 18.06
CA LEU A 60 38.35 22.96 17.05
C LEU A 60 37.49 24.21 16.79
N LEU A 61 36.18 24.15 17.04
CA LEU A 61 35.25 25.26 16.82
C LEU A 61 35.06 26.17 18.05
N GLN A 62 35.56 25.78 19.22
CA GLN A 62 35.47 26.57 20.46
C GLN A 62 36.59 27.62 20.60
N GLY A 63 37.56 27.64 19.69
CA GLY A 63 38.66 28.60 19.67
C GLY A 63 38.47 29.82 18.75
N ALA A 64 37.29 30.03 18.18
CA ALA A 64 37.04 31.18 17.32
C ALA A 64 36.63 32.40 18.17
N PRO A 65 37.41 33.50 18.17
CA PRO A 65 37.02 34.71 18.89
C PRO A 65 35.79 35.36 18.24
N ASP A 66 35.02 36.01 19.11
CA ASP A 66 33.80 36.73 18.81
C ASP A 66 33.96 37.80 17.71
N ALA A 67 32.90 37.92 16.92
CA ALA A 67 32.39 39.14 16.33
C ALA A 67 33.36 40.04 15.56
N VAL A 68 33.44 39.87 14.22
CA VAL A 68 33.44 40.99 13.26
C VAL A 68 32.81 40.53 11.95
N GLU A 69 31.71 41.20 11.60
CA GLU A 69 31.20 41.50 10.25
C GLU A 69 31.33 40.46 9.12
N LEU A 70 30.31 39.61 8.98
CA LEU A 70 30.07 38.78 7.80
C LEU A 70 28.83 39.24 7.04
N ARG A 71 28.72 40.55 6.83
CA ARG A 71 27.61 41.17 6.09
C ARG A 71 27.90 41.42 4.61
N GLU A 72 29.10 41.09 4.11
CA GLU A 72 29.52 41.42 2.74
C GLU A 72 29.76 40.24 1.78
N LEU A 73 29.48 38.97 2.14
CA LEU A 73 29.80 37.83 1.25
C LEU A 73 28.64 36.87 0.89
N THR A 74 27.39 37.34 0.88
CA THR A 74 26.27 36.49 0.40
C THR A 74 25.29 37.24 -0.51
N PRO A 75 25.45 37.18 -1.85
CA PRO A 75 24.47 37.72 -2.81
C PRO A 75 23.11 36.99 -2.80
N TRP A 76 22.95 35.93 -2.00
CA TRP A 76 21.74 35.10 -1.97
C TRP A 76 21.01 35.07 -0.62
N ALA A 77 21.39 35.92 0.33
CA ALA A 77 20.65 36.06 1.59
C ALA A 77 19.48 37.06 1.43
N GLY A 78 18.25 36.55 1.38
CA GLY A 78 17.06 37.23 1.90
C GLY A 78 16.35 38.23 0.98
N ARG A 79 15.55 37.73 0.03
CA ARG A 79 14.37 38.49 -0.42
C ARG A 79 13.23 38.19 0.56
N SER A 80 12.91 39.14 1.44
CA SER A 80 11.80 39.04 2.39
C SER A 80 10.50 38.69 1.67
N PRO A 81 9.75 37.65 2.10
CA PRO A 81 8.39 37.45 1.63
C PRO A 81 7.53 38.57 2.21
N GLY A 82 7.11 39.52 1.37
CA GLY A 82 6.12 40.53 1.74
C GLY A 82 4.82 39.88 2.27
N PRO A 83 4.00 40.60 3.06
CA PRO A 83 2.85 40.05 3.73
C PRO A 83 1.81 39.57 2.70
N ARG A 84 1.82 38.26 2.41
CA ARG A 84 0.75 37.63 1.65
C ARG A 84 -0.49 37.64 2.52
N ARG A 85 -1.46 38.48 2.11
CA ARG A 85 -2.83 38.51 2.61
C ARG A 85 -3.29 37.08 2.92
N ARG A 86 -3.74 36.88 4.17
CA ARG A 86 -4.31 35.63 4.66
C ARG A 86 -5.48 35.22 3.76
N ALA A 87 -5.21 34.43 2.73
CA ALA A 87 -6.23 33.61 2.10
C ALA A 87 -6.63 32.57 3.17
N GLY A 88 -7.85 32.70 3.68
CA GLY A 88 -8.38 31.88 4.76
C GLY A 88 -8.21 30.37 4.52
N PRO A 89 -8.44 29.53 5.55
CA PRO A 89 -8.23 28.10 5.50
C PRO A 89 -9.17 27.46 4.47
N ARG A 90 -8.76 27.49 3.19
CA ARG A 90 -9.39 26.74 2.12
C ARG A 90 -9.33 25.28 2.55
N ARG A 91 -10.50 24.66 2.62
CA ARG A 91 -10.87 23.27 2.92
C ARG A 91 -10.13 22.19 2.10
N ARG A 92 -8.84 22.38 1.79
CA ARG A 92 -7.99 21.44 1.03
C ARG A 92 -7.34 20.35 1.90
N ARG A 93 -7.58 20.34 3.22
CA ARG A 93 -6.99 19.36 4.14
C ARG A 93 -7.90 18.17 4.48
N ALA A 94 -9.06 18.03 3.84
CA ALA A 94 -9.91 16.84 3.99
C ALA A 94 -9.53 15.69 3.04
N ARG A 95 -8.91 15.98 1.88
CA ARG A 95 -8.51 14.94 0.92
C ARG A 95 -7.21 14.20 1.28
N ALA A 96 -6.49 14.66 2.29
CA ALA A 96 -5.19 14.09 2.70
C ALA A 96 -5.30 13.04 3.82
N ARG A 97 -6.51 12.77 4.34
CA ARG A 97 -6.72 11.82 5.46
C ARG A 97 -7.19 10.43 5.05
N SER A 98 -7.55 10.22 3.78
CA SER A 98 -7.60 8.87 3.24
C SER A 98 -6.19 8.54 2.76
N GLY A 99 -5.32 8.11 3.67
CA GLY A 99 -4.11 7.41 3.27
C GLY A 99 -4.52 6.39 2.22
N THR A 100 -3.95 6.47 1.02
CA THR A 100 -4.44 5.78 -0.17
C THR A 100 -4.66 4.32 0.17
N ARG A 101 -5.94 3.92 0.30
CA ARG A 101 -6.30 2.54 0.61
C ARG A 101 -5.66 1.65 -0.46
N PRO A 102 -5.16 0.46 -0.10
CA PRO A 102 -4.64 -0.47 -1.09
C PRO A 102 -5.71 -0.78 -2.14
N CYS A 103 -5.28 -1.17 -3.34
CA CYS A 103 -6.18 -1.66 -4.37
C CYS A 103 -7.08 -2.75 -3.80
N GLY A 104 -8.38 -2.57 -4.01
CA GLY A 104 -9.39 -3.51 -3.54
C GLY A 104 -10.77 -3.14 -4.03
N LEU A 105 -11.71 -4.02 -3.72
CA LEU A 105 -13.10 -3.90 -4.10
C LEU A 105 -13.81 -2.83 -3.26
N ARG A 106 -14.70 -2.08 -3.91
CA ARG A 106 -15.58 -1.08 -3.32
C ARG A 106 -16.98 -1.35 -3.79
N GLU A 107 -17.94 -1.09 -2.93
CA GLU A 107 -19.35 -1.29 -3.22
C GLU A 107 -20.06 0.07 -3.19
N LEU A 108 -21.03 0.24 -4.07
CA LEU A 108 -21.86 1.44 -4.16
C LEU A 108 -23.25 1.03 -4.64
N GLU A 109 -24.27 1.37 -3.89
CA GLU A 109 -25.66 1.26 -4.34
C GLU A 109 -25.93 2.37 -5.35
N VAL A 110 -26.33 1.99 -6.56
CA VAL A 110 -26.62 2.92 -7.66
C VAL A 110 -27.89 2.49 -8.37
N ARG A 111 -28.63 3.47 -8.88
CA ARG A 111 -29.74 3.21 -9.79
C ARG A 111 -29.21 2.79 -11.16
N VAL A 112 -29.89 1.87 -11.82
CA VAL A 112 -29.51 1.40 -13.15
C VAL A 112 -29.50 2.55 -14.18
N SER A 113 -30.44 3.50 -14.06
CA SER A 113 -30.48 4.71 -14.90
C SER A 113 -29.24 5.60 -14.79
N GLU A 114 -28.56 5.61 -13.64
CA GLU A 114 -27.34 6.41 -13.40
C GLU A 114 -26.09 5.83 -14.06
N LEU A 115 -26.11 4.52 -14.38
CA LEU A 115 -24.99 3.86 -15.05
C LEU A 115 -24.84 4.29 -16.51
N GLY A 116 -25.84 4.97 -17.09
CA GLY A 116 -25.77 5.53 -18.43
C GLY A 116 -25.72 4.49 -19.55
N LEU A 117 -26.22 3.27 -19.29
CA LEU A 117 -26.25 2.16 -20.25
C LEU A 117 -27.43 2.22 -21.24
N GLY A 118 -28.27 3.25 -21.14
CA GLY A 118 -29.45 3.43 -22.00
C GLY A 118 -30.72 2.75 -21.49
N TYR A 119 -30.68 2.10 -20.32
CA TYR A 119 -31.86 1.52 -19.68
C TYR A 119 -32.59 2.54 -18.81
N ALA A 120 -33.90 2.69 -19.02
CA ALA A 120 -34.77 3.46 -18.14
C ALA A 120 -35.35 2.54 -17.05
N SER A 121 -34.63 2.44 -15.93
CA SER A 121 -35.00 1.63 -14.76
C SER A 121 -34.72 2.41 -13.46
N GLU A 122 -35.66 2.33 -12.52
CA GLU A 122 -35.55 2.88 -11.17
C GLU A 122 -34.99 1.85 -10.15
N GLU A 123 -34.65 0.65 -10.60
CA GLU A 123 -34.09 -0.38 -9.74
C GLU A 123 -32.68 0.00 -9.26
N THR A 124 -32.40 -0.29 -7.99
CA THR A 124 -31.10 -0.02 -7.36
C THR A 124 -30.31 -1.32 -7.27
N VAL A 125 -29.12 -1.33 -7.84
CA VAL A 125 -28.21 -2.49 -7.85
C VAL A 125 -26.95 -2.19 -7.04
N LEU A 126 -26.38 -3.22 -6.43
CA LEU A 126 -25.10 -3.12 -5.72
C LEU A 126 -23.94 -3.17 -6.74
N PHE A 127 -23.43 -2.01 -7.11
CA PHE A 127 -22.33 -1.89 -8.06
C PHE A 127 -20.98 -2.01 -7.36
N ARG A 128 -20.19 -3.00 -7.77
CA ARG A 128 -18.84 -3.21 -7.26
C ARG A 128 -17.80 -2.70 -8.24
N TYR A 129 -16.82 -1.96 -7.73
CA TYR A 129 -15.75 -1.35 -8.53
C TYR A 129 -14.39 -1.41 -7.85
N CYS A 130 -13.33 -1.33 -8.66
CA CYS A 130 -11.95 -1.37 -8.19
C CYS A 130 -11.39 0.02 -7.94
N ALA A 131 -10.90 0.26 -6.72
CA ALA A 131 -10.22 1.49 -6.38
C ALA A 131 -9.17 1.31 -5.29
N GLY A 132 -8.06 2.03 -5.44
CA GLY A 132 -6.98 2.08 -4.46
C GLY A 132 -5.62 2.35 -5.11
N ALA A 133 -4.59 2.39 -4.28
CA ALA A 133 -3.21 2.54 -4.72
C ALA A 133 -2.55 1.19 -5.02
N CYS A 134 -1.66 1.20 -6.00
CA CYS A 134 -0.90 0.05 -6.47
C CYS A 134 0.62 0.29 -6.41
N GLU A 135 1.09 1.18 -5.54
CA GLU A 135 2.52 1.52 -5.48
C GLU A 135 3.41 0.31 -5.13
N ALA A 136 2.89 -0.59 -4.29
CA ALA A 136 3.57 -1.81 -3.86
C ALA A 136 3.73 -2.85 -4.99
N ALA A 137 2.87 -2.82 -6.02
CA ALA A 137 2.91 -3.75 -7.15
C ALA A 137 3.76 -3.24 -8.33
N ALA A 138 4.47 -2.11 -8.15
CA ALA A 138 5.25 -1.49 -9.21
C ALA A 138 6.40 -2.38 -9.69
N ARG A 139 6.49 -2.57 -11.01
CA ARG A 139 7.55 -3.34 -11.66
C ARG A 139 8.74 -2.46 -12.04
N VAL A 140 9.84 -3.10 -12.46
CA VAL A 140 11.05 -2.39 -12.95
C VAL A 140 10.71 -1.44 -14.10
N TYR A 141 9.80 -1.86 -14.98
CA TYR A 141 9.26 -1.01 -16.05
C TYR A 141 8.69 0.31 -15.52
N ASP A 142 7.84 0.25 -14.50
CA ASP A 142 7.21 1.44 -13.90
C ASP A 142 8.24 2.37 -13.30
N LEU A 143 9.27 1.83 -12.64
CA LEU A 143 10.37 2.62 -12.08
C LEU A 143 11.16 3.33 -13.18
N GLY A 144 11.47 2.64 -14.28
CA GLY A 144 12.12 3.22 -15.45
C GLY A 144 11.29 4.33 -16.08
N LEU A 145 9.99 4.06 -16.28
CA LEU A 145 9.06 5.02 -16.86
C LEU A 145 8.87 6.25 -15.96
N ARG A 146 8.81 6.08 -14.62
CA ARG A 146 8.82 7.20 -13.67
C ARG A 146 10.05 8.08 -13.86
N ARG A 147 11.24 7.49 -13.97
CA ARG A 147 12.50 8.24 -14.20
C ARG A 147 12.49 8.97 -15.55
N LEU A 148 12.04 8.32 -16.62
CA LEU A 148 11.96 8.94 -17.95
C LEU A 148 10.98 10.13 -17.97
N ARG A 149 9.85 10.02 -17.26
CA ARG A 149 8.89 11.11 -17.09
C ARG A 149 9.47 12.26 -16.25
N GLN A 150 10.18 11.96 -15.16
CA GLN A 150 10.88 12.96 -14.34
C GLN A 150 11.92 13.74 -15.16
N ARG A 151 12.66 13.04 -16.02
CA ARG A 151 13.61 13.63 -16.97
C ARG A 151 12.94 14.27 -18.19
N ARG A 152 11.61 14.32 -18.23
CA ARG A 152 10.82 15.00 -19.26
C ARG A 152 11.06 14.46 -20.68
N ARG A 153 11.53 13.20 -20.78
CA ARG A 153 11.74 12.52 -22.07
C ARG A 153 10.43 11.98 -22.66
N VAL A 154 9.49 11.58 -21.80
CA VAL A 154 8.15 11.10 -22.19
C VAL A 154 7.13 12.13 -21.72
N ARG A 155 6.90 13.17 -22.54
CA ARG A 155 6.02 14.31 -22.23
C ARG A 155 4.79 14.42 -23.11
N ARG A 156 4.90 14.02 -24.38
CA ARG A 156 3.79 14.14 -25.35
C ARG A 156 2.63 13.21 -25.00
N GLU A 157 2.94 12.08 -24.38
CA GLU A 157 1.96 11.06 -24.00
C GLU A 157 1.77 11.10 -22.48
N ARG A 158 0.53 11.25 -22.01
CA ARG A 158 0.20 11.34 -20.57
C ARG A 158 0.22 9.95 -19.92
N VAL A 159 1.35 9.25 -20.03
CA VAL A 159 1.49 7.87 -19.56
C VAL A 159 1.50 7.84 -18.02
N ARG A 160 0.66 6.97 -17.43
CA ARG A 160 0.75 6.65 -16.00
C ARG A 160 1.99 5.80 -15.76
N ALA A 161 2.77 6.14 -14.74
CA ALA A 161 4.01 5.41 -14.41
C ALA A 161 3.83 4.56 -13.14
N GLN A 162 2.60 4.16 -12.88
CA GLN A 162 2.20 3.29 -11.80
C GLN A 162 1.13 2.34 -12.35
N PRO A 163 1.12 1.08 -11.91
CA PRO A 163 0.05 0.15 -12.24
C PRO A 163 -1.30 0.69 -11.76
N CYS A 164 -2.37 0.32 -12.46
CA CYS A 164 -3.72 0.75 -12.15
C CYS A 164 -4.48 -0.37 -11.45
N CYS A 165 -5.33 0.00 -10.49
CA CYS A 165 -6.26 -0.94 -9.87
C CYS A 165 -7.40 -1.20 -10.86
N ARG A 166 -7.49 -2.41 -11.41
CA ARG A 166 -8.50 -2.80 -12.41
C ARG A 166 -9.17 -4.13 -12.03
N PRO A 167 -10.39 -4.38 -12.52
CA PRO A 167 -11.04 -5.66 -12.35
C PRO A 167 -10.26 -6.77 -13.07
N THR A 168 -10.12 -7.91 -12.41
CA THR A 168 -9.60 -9.16 -13.01
C THR A 168 -10.69 -10.20 -13.23
N ALA A 169 -11.80 -10.07 -12.51
CA ALA A 169 -13.01 -10.85 -12.68
C ALA A 169 -14.23 -9.95 -12.49
N TYR A 170 -15.32 -10.32 -13.14
CA TYR A 170 -16.63 -9.67 -13.02
C TYR A 170 -17.64 -10.65 -12.40
N GLU A 171 -18.72 -10.10 -11.88
CA GLU A 171 -19.90 -10.90 -11.52
C GLU A 171 -20.55 -11.44 -12.81
N ASP A 172 -21.13 -12.63 -12.72
CA ASP A 172 -21.61 -13.37 -13.90
C ASP A 172 -22.73 -12.62 -14.64
N GLU A 173 -23.73 -12.14 -13.90
CA GLU A 173 -24.82 -11.35 -14.47
C GLU A 173 -25.51 -10.45 -13.43
N VAL A 174 -26.02 -9.31 -13.89
CA VAL A 174 -26.91 -8.44 -13.12
C VAL A 174 -28.21 -8.31 -13.87
N SER A 175 -29.31 -8.79 -13.27
CA SER A 175 -30.66 -8.67 -13.80
C SER A 175 -31.44 -7.56 -13.11
N PHE A 176 -32.21 -6.81 -13.88
CA PHE A 176 -33.08 -5.74 -13.38
C PHE A 176 -34.34 -5.60 -14.25
N LEU A 177 -35.40 -5.01 -13.71
CA LEU A 177 -36.60 -4.61 -14.43
C LEU A 177 -36.47 -3.20 -14.97
N ASP A 178 -36.91 -3.00 -16.21
CA ASP A 178 -37.15 -1.65 -16.74
C ASP A 178 -38.49 -1.08 -16.28
N THR A 179 -38.73 0.18 -16.64
CA THR A 179 -40.00 0.90 -16.43
C THR A 179 -41.21 0.26 -17.11
N HIS A 180 -41.01 -0.64 -18.07
CA HIS A 180 -42.05 -1.39 -18.76
C HIS A 180 -42.20 -2.83 -18.22
N SER A 181 -41.62 -3.11 -17.05
CA SER A 181 -41.63 -4.43 -16.39
C SER A 181 -41.00 -5.55 -17.24
N ARG A 182 -40.02 -5.23 -18.08
CA ARG A 182 -39.23 -6.22 -18.82
C ARG A 182 -37.92 -6.47 -18.09
N TYR A 183 -37.56 -7.74 -17.97
CA TYR A 183 -36.27 -8.15 -17.44
C TYR A 183 -35.17 -7.90 -18.47
N HIS A 184 -34.08 -7.30 -18.00
CA HIS A 184 -32.83 -7.16 -18.73
C HIS A 184 -31.71 -7.77 -17.92
N THR A 185 -30.79 -8.46 -18.59
CA THR A 185 -29.62 -9.08 -17.97
C THR A 185 -28.37 -8.51 -18.62
N VAL A 186 -27.48 -7.96 -17.81
CA VAL A 186 -26.22 -7.37 -18.27
C VAL A 186 -25.05 -8.13 -17.66
N HIS A 187 -24.16 -8.61 -18.53
CA HIS A 187 -22.92 -9.28 -18.15
C HIS A 187 -21.79 -8.28 -17.96
N GLU A 188 -20.79 -8.65 -17.16
CA GLU A 188 -19.57 -7.87 -16.90
C GLU A 188 -19.81 -6.44 -16.37
N LEU A 189 -20.97 -6.20 -15.75
CA LEU A 189 -21.32 -4.88 -15.22
C LEU A 189 -20.53 -4.55 -13.94
N SER A 190 -20.44 -5.53 -13.03
CA SER A 190 -19.93 -5.34 -11.67
C SER A 190 -18.64 -6.12 -11.48
N ALA A 191 -17.64 -5.52 -10.81
CA ALA A 191 -16.37 -6.19 -10.55
C ALA A 191 -16.50 -7.20 -9.40
N ARG A 192 -15.88 -8.38 -9.53
CA ARG A 192 -15.80 -9.38 -8.46
C ARG A 192 -14.45 -9.35 -7.76
N GLU A 193 -13.37 -9.18 -8.53
CA GLU A 193 -11.99 -9.19 -8.04
C GLU A 193 -11.18 -8.05 -8.63
N CYS A 194 -10.24 -7.53 -7.85
CA CYS A 194 -9.39 -6.40 -8.24
C CYS A 194 -7.91 -6.74 -8.10
N ALA A 195 -7.11 -6.32 -9.08
CA ALA A 195 -5.66 -6.44 -9.02
C ALA A 195 -4.98 -5.19 -9.58
N CYS A 196 -3.68 -5.10 -9.30
CA CYS A 196 -2.80 -4.08 -9.86
C CYS A 196 -2.19 -4.59 -11.15
N VAL A 197 -2.57 -3.96 -12.27
CA VAL A 197 -2.12 -4.30 -13.63
C VAL A 197 -1.46 -3.12 -14.34
#